data_AF-A0A1F9BD64-F1
#
_entry.id   AF-A0A1F9BD64-F1
#
_cell.length_a   1.000
_cell.length_b   1.000
_cell.length_c   1.000
_cell.angle_alpha   90.00
_cell.angle_beta   90.00
_cell.angle_gamma   90.00
#
_symmetry.space_group_name_H-M   'P 1'
#
loop_
_entity.id
_entity.type
_entity.pdbx_description
1 polymer ?
#
loop_
_entity_poly.entity_id
_entity_poly.type
_entity_poly.pdbx_seq_one_letter_code
_entity_poly.pdbx_strand_id
1 'polypeptide(L)'
;MIKINLLPYHEKEKKENLARQVFMIIGAFVIFILCLVWAQVWVYSSVKNLEDKIKDSEATLTVLNKKIGDLEKFKRDKEDLEQKIGVIKTLEENRMAPVKTLDDLAMLVPLKNIWLIKITQKDNRLTIEGNG
;
A
#
# COMPACT_ATOMS: atom_id res chain seq x y z
N MET A 1 -19.20 87.00 -58.80
CA MET A 1 -19.10 86.46 -57.42
C MET A 1 -18.75 84.99 -57.52
N ILE A 2 -17.61 84.57 -56.95
CA ILE A 2 -17.08 83.20 -57.11
C ILE A 2 -17.45 82.40 -55.86
N LYS A 3 -18.14 81.27 -56.04
CA LYS A 3 -18.43 80.29 -54.98
C LYS A 3 -17.31 79.27 -54.94
N ILE A 4 -16.53 79.25 -53.85
CA ILE A 4 -15.53 78.21 -53.59
C ILE A 4 -16.17 77.13 -52.73
N ASN A 5 -16.06 75.88 -53.18
CA ASN A 5 -16.54 74.71 -52.46
C ASN A 5 -15.53 74.34 -51.36
N LEU A 6 -15.84 74.70 -50.12
CA LEU A 6 -15.07 74.31 -48.94
C LEU A 6 -15.59 72.97 -48.42
N LEU A 7 -15.20 71.87 -49.07
CA LEU A 7 -15.38 70.55 -48.48
C LEU A 7 -14.48 70.48 -47.23
N PRO A 8 -15.02 70.15 -46.04
CA PRO A 8 -14.23 70.06 -44.81
C PRO A 8 -13.32 68.83 -44.88
N TYR A 9 -12.18 68.98 -45.54
CA TYR A 9 -11.17 67.94 -45.73
C TYR A 9 -10.59 67.46 -44.38
N HIS A 10 -10.39 68.41 -43.45
CA HIS A 10 -9.83 68.14 -42.12
C HIS A 10 -10.72 67.30 -41.20
N GLU A 11 -12.05 67.29 -41.39
CA GLU A 11 -12.96 66.49 -40.55
C GLU A 11 -13.00 65.02 -40.94
N LYS A 12 -12.74 64.72 -42.22
CA LYS A 12 -12.68 63.34 -42.72
C LYS A 12 -11.43 62.62 -42.21
N GLU A 13 -10.28 63.28 -42.26
CA GLU A 13 -9.02 62.73 -41.74
C GLU A 13 -9.09 62.45 -40.22
N LYS A 14 -9.75 63.33 -39.45
CA LYS A 14 -9.97 63.10 -38.01
C LYS A 14 -10.89 61.90 -37.74
N LYS A 15 -11.95 61.73 -38.53
CA LYS A 15 -12.87 60.58 -38.40
C LYS A 15 -12.21 59.26 -38.76
N GLU A 16 -11.38 59.24 -39.81
CA GLU A 16 -10.64 58.04 -40.20
C GLU A 16 -9.59 57.63 -39.16
N ASN A 17 -8.89 58.59 -38.56
CA ASN A 17 -7.96 58.33 -37.47
C ASN A 17 -8.68 57.80 -36.21
N LEU A 18 -9.83 58.37 -35.85
CA LEU A 18 -10.65 57.85 -34.75
C LEU A 18 -11.17 56.43 -35.03
N ALA A 19 -11.68 56.17 -36.23
CA ALA A 19 -12.14 54.84 -36.63
C ALA A 19 -11.01 53.81 -36.59
N ARG A 20 -9.80 54.18 -37.06
CA ARG A 20 -8.61 53.33 -37.01
C ARG A 20 -8.16 53.06 -35.58
N GLN A 21 -8.19 54.06 -34.70
CA GLN A 21 -7.86 53.91 -33.29
C GLN A 21 -8.86 52.99 -32.56
N VAL A 22 -10.15 53.14 -32.82
CA VAL A 22 -11.20 52.26 -32.26
C VAL A 22 -10.99 50.82 -32.73
N PHE A 23 -10.69 50.61 -34.01
CA PHE A 23 -10.40 49.27 -34.54
C PHE A 23 -9.17 48.63 -33.87
N MET A 24 -8.13 49.43 -33.63
CA MET A 24 -6.91 48.97 -32.96
C MET A 24 -7.17 48.58 -31.50
N ILE A 25 -7.98 49.37 -30.78
CA ILE A 25 -8.38 49.07 -29.40
C ILE A 25 -9.23 47.79 -29.34
N ILE A 26 -10.19 47.64 -30.25
CA ILE A 26 -11.02 46.42 -30.33
C ILE A 26 -10.15 45.20 -30.64
N GLY A 27 -9.21 45.32 -31.58
CA GLY A 27 -8.26 44.26 -31.91
C GLY A 27 -7.40 43.86 -30.71
N ALA A 28 -6.86 44.85 -29.98
CA ALA A 28 -6.09 44.59 -28.76
C ALA A 28 -6.95 43.92 -27.67
N PHE A 29 -8.21 44.32 -27.53
CA PHE A 29 -9.14 43.74 -26.55
C PHE A 29 -9.48 42.28 -26.88
N VAL A 30 -9.69 41.95 -28.16
CA VAL A 30 -9.92 40.57 -28.60
C VAL A 30 -8.70 39.69 -28.33
N ILE A 31 -7.49 40.19 -28.64
CA ILE A 31 -6.24 39.47 -28.36
C ILE A 31 -6.07 39.25 -26.85
N PHE A 32 -6.40 40.25 -26.04
CA PHE A 32 -6.34 40.14 -24.58
C PHE A 32 -7.27 39.05 -24.04
N ILE A 33 -8.52 38.98 -24.53
CA ILE A 33 -9.46 37.91 -24.16
C ILE A 33 -8.93 36.54 -24.60
N LEU A 34 -8.37 36.43 -25.81
CA LEU A 34 -7.78 35.17 -26.30
C LEU A 34 -6.64 34.70 -25.39
N CYS A 35 -5.76 35.61 -24.96
CA CYS A 35 -4.68 35.28 -24.02
C CYS A 35 -5.22 34.80 -22.67
N LEU A 36 -6.29 35.41 -22.15
CA LEU A 36 -6.92 34.96 -20.90
C LEU A 36 -7.54 33.57 -21.02
N VAL A 37 -8.24 33.30 -22.12
CA VAL A 37 -8.83 31.98 -22.38
C VAL A 37 -7.74 30.93 -22.53
N TRP A 38 -6.66 31.23 -23.24
CA TRP A 38 -5.51 30.32 -23.37
C TRP A 38 -4.90 30.03 -22.00
N ALA A 39 -4.64 31.06 -21.20
CA ALA A 39 -4.08 30.89 -19.86
C ALA A 39 -4.98 30.00 -18.97
N GLN A 40 -6.29 30.21 -19.02
CA GLN A 40 -7.27 29.38 -18.28
C GLN A 40 -7.25 27.92 -18.75
N VAL A 41 -7.24 27.67 -20.06
CA VAL A 41 -7.16 26.30 -20.60
C VAL A 41 -5.86 25.60 -20.20
N TRP A 42 -4.73 26.33 -20.21
CA TRP A 42 -3.45 25.78 -19.81
C TRP A 42 -3.44 25.35 -18.34
N VAL A 43 -3.93 26.19 -17.45
CA VAL A 43 -4.06 25.88 -16.01
C VAL A 43 -5.03 24.73 -15.77
N TYR A 44 -6.20 24.74 -16.43
CA TYR A 44 -7.21 23.70 -16.26
C TYR A 44 -6.73 22.32 -16.75
N SER A 45 -5.97 22.29 -17.84
CA SER A 45 -5.35 21.07 -18.36
C SER A 45 -4.33 20.50 -17.37
N SER A 46 -3.49 21.35 -16.76
CA SER A 46 -2.55 20.91 -15.72
C SER A 46 -3.24 20.35 -14.49
N VAL A 47 -4.34 20.96 -14.04
CA VAL A 47 -5.12 20.49 -12.90
C VAL A 47 -5.80 19.15 -13.19
N LYS A 48 -6.42 19.01 -14.36
CA LYS A 48 -7.09 17.76 -14.75
C LYS A 48 -6.12 16.57 -14.84
N ASN A 49 -4.94 16.79 -15.42
CA ASN A 49 -3.89 15.77 -15.47
C ASN A 49 -3.40 15.35 -14.09
N LEU A 50 -3.40 16.28 -13.12
CA LEU A 50 -3.01 15.98 -11.74
C LEU A 50 -4.10 15.18 -11.01
N GLU A 51 -5.37 15.54 -11.23
CA GLU A 51 -6.51 14.84 -10.63
C GLU A 51 -6.68 13.42 -11.18
N ASP A 52 -6.47 13.22 -12.48
CA ASP A 52 -6.50 11.88 -13.10
C ASP A 52 -5.37 10.98 -12.55
N LYS A 53 -4.18 11.53 -12.31
CA LYS A 53 -3.06 10.80 -11.68
C LYS A 53 -3.34 10.43 -10.22
N ILE A 54 -4.03 11.30 -9.47
CA ILE A 54 -4.42 11.02 -8.09
C ILE A 54 -5.44 9.86 -8.07
N LYS A 55 -6.45 9.90 -8.94
CA LYS A 55 -7.45 8.82 -9.05
C LYS A 55 -6.83 7.47 -9.43
N ASP A 56 -5.89 7.46 -10.36
CA ASP A 56 -5.19 6.23 -10.78
C ASP A 56 -4.31 5.67 -9.64
N SER A 57 -3.65 6.55 -8.88
CA SER A 57 -2.86 6.16 -7.72
C SER A 57 -3.74 5.62 -6.59
N GLU A 58 -4.90 6.22 -6.32
CA GLU A 58 -5.86 5.74 -5.31
C GLU A 58 -6.46 4.37 -5.69
N ALA A 59 -6.78 4.16 -6.97
CA ALA A 59 -7.24 2.87 -7.48
C ALA A 59 -6.17 1.78 -7.29
N THR A 60 -4.91 2.12 -7.55
CA THR A 60 -3.79 1.20 -7.34
C THR A 60 -3.58 0.90 -5.86
N LEU A 61 -3.70 1.90 -4.98
CA LEU A 61 -3.61 1.73 -3.52
C LEU A 61 -4.73 0.86 -2.96
N THR A 62 -5.95 0.97 -3.47
CA THR A 62 -7.07 0.11 -3.02
C THR A 62 -6.85 -1.35 -3.42
N VAL A 63 -6.37 -1.61 -4.63
CA VAL A 63 -6.02 -2.97 -5.08
C VAL A 63 -4.88 -3.53 -4.23
N LEU A 64 -3.86 -2.73 -3.94
CA LEU A 64 -2.71 -3.16 -3.16
C LEU A 64 -3.07 -3.40 -1.68
N ASN A 65 -3.90 -2.55 -1.07
CA ASN A 65 -4.40 -2.75 0.29
C ASN A 65 -5.23 -4.03 0.42
N LYS A 66 -6.04 -4.37 -0.60
CA LYS A 66 -6.77 -5.65 -0.60
C LYS A 66 -5.80 -6.84 -0.57
N LYS A 67 -4.73 -6.76 -1.36
CA LYS A 67 -3.67 -7.79 -1.41
C LYS A 67 -2.87 -7.88 -0.10
N ILE A 68 -2.67 -6.77 0.60
CA ILE A 68 -2.01 -6.71 1.92
C ILE A 68 -2.93 -7.29 3.01
N GLY A 69 -4.23 -6.99 2.97
CA GLY A 69 -5.20 -7.57 3.91
C GLY A 69 -5.26 -9.10 3.83
N ASP A 70 -5.11 -9.67 2.63
CA ASP A 70 -5.03 -11.12 2.43
C ASP A 70 -3.71 -11.70 2.97
N LEU A 71 -2.60 -10.96 2.89
CA LEU A 71 -1.30 -11.36 3.46
C LEU A 71 -1.30 -11.37 4.99
N GLU A 72 -1.95 -10.40 5.64
CA GLU A 72 -2.07 -10.40 7.10
C GLU A 72 -2.90 -11.58 7.62
N LYS A 73 -3.99 -11.93 6.93
CA LYS A 73 -4.77 -13.14 7.25
C LYS A 73 -3.92 -14.40 7.09
N PHE A 74 -3.21 -14.54 5.98
CA PHE A 74 -2.34 -15.68 5.74
C PHE A 74 -1.22 -15.80 6.77
N LYS A 75 -0.68 -14.66 7.23
CA LYS A 75 0.35 -14.64 8.28
C LYS A 75 -0.20 -15.12 9.63
N ARG A 76 -1.41 -14.71 10.00
CA ARG A 76 -2.09 -15.20 11.22
C ARG A 76 -2.40 -16.69 11.14
N ASP A 77 -2.96 -17.13 10.01
CA ASP A 77 -3.27 -18.55 9.79
C ASP A 77 -2.01 -19.43 9.86
N LYS A 78 -0.88 -18.93 9.35
CA LYS A 78 0.41 -19.61 9.45
C LYS A 78 0.91 -19.69 10.89
N GLU A 79 0.82 -18.60 11.64
CA GLU A 79 1.25 -18.56 13.05
C GLU A 79 0.42 -19.52 13.92
N ASP A 80 -0.89 -19.55 13.74
CA ASP A 80 -1.78 -20.50 14.43
C ASP A 80 -1.44 -21.96 14.09
N LEU A 81 -1.10 -22.23 12.83
CA LEU A 81 -0.72 -23.57 12.40
C LEU A 81 0.64 -23.99 12.97
N GLU A 82 1.63 -23.09 13.00
CA GLU A 82 2.94 -23.33 13.62
C GLU A 82 2.81 -23.57 15.12
N GLN A 83 1.95 -22.83 15.83
CA GLN A 83 1.66 -23.08 17.25
C GLN A 83 1.05 -24.46 17.47
N LYS A 84 0.07 -24.86 16.66
CA LYS A 84 -0.54 -26.20 16.75
C LYS A 84 0.47 -27.31 16.48
N ILE A 85 1.33 -27.15 15.47
CA ILE A 85 2.40 -28.11 15.17
C ILE A 85 3.39 -28.20 16.34
N GLY A 86 3.75 -27.07 16.94
CA GLY A 86 4.62 -27.03 18.12
C GLY A 86 4.03 -27.82 19.28
N VAL A 87 2.76 -27.61 19.61
CA VAL A 87 2.07 -28.35 20.67
C VAL A 87 2.00 -29.85 20.37
N ILE A 88 1.67 -30.24 19.13
CA ILE A 88 1.65 -31.66 18.72
C ILE A 88 3.03 -32.29 18.89
N LYS A 89 4.09 -31.62 18.44
CA LYS A 89 5.46 -32.12 18.57
C LYS A 89 5.86 -32.29 20.04
N THR A 90 5.54 -31.33 20.89
CA THR A 90 5.80 -31.43 22.34
C THR A 90 4.99 -32.57 22.97
N LEU A 91 3.75 -32.81 22.54
CA LEU A 91 2.94 -33.93 23.00
C LEU A 91 3.50 -35.28 22.53
N GLU A 92 3.96 -35.39 21.28
CA GLU A 92 4.60 -36.59 20.75
C GLU A 92 5.92 -36.90 21.44
N GLU A 93 6.76 -35.89 21.68
CA GLU A 93 8.00 -36.01 22.43
C GLU A 93 7.73 -36.46 23.87
N ASN A 94 6.76 -35.85 24.56
CA ASN A 94 6.37 -36.26 25.92
C ASN A 94 5.75 -37.67 25.95
N ARG A 95 5.13 -38.13 24.87
CA ARG A 95 4.57 -39.49 24.76
C ARG A 95 5.65 -40.54 24.53
N MET A 96 6.63 -40.26 23.67
CA MET A 96 7.69 -41.22 23.33
C MET A 96 8.85 -41.22 24.31
N ALA A 97 9.15 -40.10 24.97
CA ALA A 97 10.28 -39.98 25.89
C ALA A 97 10.24 -41.01 27.05
N PRO A 98 9.12 -41.23 27.77
CA PRO A 98 9.06 -42.17 28.88
C PRO A 98 9.29 -43.62 28.43
N VAL A 99 8.75 -43.99 27.26
CA VAL A 99 8.88 -45.33 26.70
C VAL A 99 10.33 -45.60 26.31
N LYS A 100 10.97 -44.64 25.64
CA LYS A 100 12.38 -44.75 25.24
C LYS A 100 13.31 -44.82 26.46
N THR A 101 13.05 -44.01 27.49
CA THR A 101 13.83 -44.07 28.73
C THR A 101 13.67 -45.40 29.47
N LEU A 102 12.49 -46.04 29.38
CA LEU A 102 12.24 -47.34 29.98
C LEU A 102 12.96 -48.46 29.20
N ASP A 103 12.98 -48.37 27.88
CA ASP A 103 13.69 -49.29 26.99
C ASP A 103 15.22 -49.20 27.18
N ASP A 104 15.77 -47.98 27.26
CA ASP A 104 17.18 -47.74 27.57
C ASP A 104 17.55 -48.28 28.95
N LEU A 105 16.69 -48.10 29.96
CA LEU A 105 16.89 -48.69 31.29
C LEU A 105 16.88 -50.22 31.25
N ALA A 106 15.95 -50.84 30.52
CA ALA A 106 15.89 -52.29 30.36
C ALA A 106 17.15 -52.84 29.66
N MET A 107 17.73 -52.09 28.73
CA MET A 107 18.95 -52.48 28.03
C MET A 107 20.22 -52.34 28.90
N LEU A 108 20.24 -51.38 29.84
CA LEU A 108 21.37 -51.13 30.73
C LEU A 108 21.39 -52.03 31.98
N VAL A 109 20.24 -52.61 32.37
CA VAL A 109 20.14 -53.49 33.55
C VAL A 109 20.68 -54.88 33.21
N PRO A 110 21.69 -55.41 33.93
CA PRO A 110 22.21 -56.75 33.68
C PRO A 110 21.17 -57.82 34.03
N LEU A 111 20.66 -58.52 33.01
CA LEU A 111 19.59 -59.54 33.10
C LEU A 111 19.88 -60.71 34.07
N LYS A 112 21.12 -60.86 34.56
CA LYS A 112 21.56 -62.03 35.33
C LYS A 112 21.57 -61.84 36.85
N ASN A 113 21.56 -60.60 37.37
CA ASN A 113 21.90 -60.37 38.78
C ASN A 113 21.06 -59.30 39.52
N ILE A 114 20.12 -58.62 38.85
CA ILE A 114 19.34 -57.54 39.49
C ILE A 114 17.90 -57.60 38.99
N TRP A 115 16.94 -57.66 39.90
CA TRP A 115 15.51 -57.62 39.61
C TRP A 115 14.90 -56.29 40.03
N LEU A 116 14.31 -55.57 39.08
CA LEU A 116 13.60 -54.32 39.35
C LEU A 116 12.15 -54.64 39.77
N ILE A 117 11.74 -54.15 40.93
CA ILE A 117 10.42 -54.43 41.52
C ILE A 117 9.50 -53.24 41.35
N LYS A 118 10.04 -52.02 41.50
CA LYS A 118 9.26 -50.79 41.38
C LYS A 118 10.11 -49.64 40.84
N ILE A 119 9.56 -48.95 39.85
CA ILE A 119 10.11 -47.70 39.33
C ILE A 119 9.04 -46.64 39.52
N THR A 120 9.37 -45.58 40.25
CA THR A 120 8.48 -44.42 40.42
C THR A 120 9.22 -43.17 39.97
N GLN A 121 8.67 -42.50 38.96
CA GLN A 121 9.16 -41.20 38.49
C GLN A 121 8.17 -40.12 38.93
N LYS A 122 8.66 -39.15 39.70
CA LYS A 122 7.91 -37.96 40.10
C LYS A 122 8.71 -36.72 39.74
N ASP A 123 8.19 -35.93 38.80
CA ASP A 123 8.88 -34.78 38.21
C ASP A 123 10.30 -35.17 37.73
N ASN A 124 11.34 -34.61 38.38
CA ASN A 124 12.74 -34.86 38.05
C ASN A 124 13.42 -35.88 39.00
N ARG A 125 12.66 -36.61 39.82
CA ARG A 125 13.19 -37.62 40.75
C ARG A 125 12.76 -39.01 40.31
N LEU A 126 13.75 -39.84 40.00
CA LEU A 126 13.58 -41.25 39.69
C LEU A 126 13.96 -42.07 40.94
N THR A 127 13.01 -42.86 41.45
CA THR A 127 13.25 -43.79 42.56
C THR A 127 13.07 -45.21 42.04
N ILE A 128 14.10 -46.03 42.20
CA ILE A 128 14.19 -47.39 41.70
C ILE A 128 14.38 -48.31 42.89
N GLU A 129 13.47 -49.27 43.06
CA GLU A 129 13.54 -50.31 44.07
C GLU A 129 13.69 -51.66 43.38
N GLY A 130 14.70 -52.43 43.79
CA GLY A 130 15.00 -53.74 43.23
C GLY A 130 15.71 -54.62 44.23
N ASN A 131 15.67 -55.93 43.99
CA ASN A 131 16.40 -56.92 44.76
C ASN A 131 17.53 -57.48 43.88
N GLY A 132 18.73 -57.61 44.45
CA GLY A 132 19.88 -58.30 43.87
C GLY A 132 20.22 -59.54 44.68
#